data_AF-A0A3D1R524-F1
#
_entry.id   AF-A0A3D1R524-F1
#
_cell.length_a   1.000
_cell.length_b   1.000
_cell.length_c   1.000
_cell.angle_alpha   90.00
_cell.angle_beta   90.00
_cell.angle_gamma   90.00
#
_symmetry.space_group_name_H-M   'P 1'
#
loop_
_entity.id
_entity.type
_entity.pdbx_description
1 polymer ?
#
loop_
_entity_poly.entity_id
_entity_poly.type
_entity_poly.pdbx_seq_one_letter_code
_entity_poly.pdbx_strand_id
1 'polypeptide(L)'
;DPGEECDQGAANSDTTPNACRTNCKLPSCGDGVKDNGEGCDEGENNNDTAPSACRTNCALSTCGDGIKDADEQCDNGAENNDDVPNACRTTCLFAFCGDGVLDNGEACDNGANNSNTEPNACRT
;
A
#
# COMPACT_ATOMS: atom_id res chain seq x y z
N ASP A 1 -38.13 -5.87 1.92
CA ASP A 1 -38.48 -4.68 2.74
C ASP A 1 -37.80 -3.44 2.14
N PRO A 2 -38.34 -2.20 2.14
CA PRO A 2 -37.60 -1.05 1.63
C PRO A 2 -36.37 -0.78 2.50
N GLY A 3 -35.18 -1.14 2.02
CA GLY A 3 -33.90 -0.95 2.73
C GLY A 3 -33.04 -2.22 2.85
N GLU A 4 -33.63 -3.38 2.57
CA GLU A 4 -32.96 -4.67 2.47
C GLU A 4 -32.26 -4.81 1.12
N GLU A 5 -30.97 -5.17 1.14
CA GLU A 5 -30.14 -5.33 -0.05
C GLU A 5 -29.95 -6.81 -0.43
N CYS A 6 -30.11 -7.70 0.56
CA CYS A 6 -30.09 -9.14 0.38
C CYS A 6 -30.89 -9.83 1.48
N ASP A 7 -31.38 -11.04 1.19
CA ASP A 7 -32.04 -11.91 2.16
C ASP A 7 -31.71 -13.37 1.81
N GLN A 8 -30.75 -13.96 2.51
CA GLN A 8 -30.41 -15.37 2.40
C GLN A 8 -30.98 -16.16 3.60
N GLY A 9 -31.90 -15.55 4.37
CA GLY A 9 -32.51 -16.14 5.55
C GLY A 9 -31.49 -16.66 6.56
N ALA A 10 -31.55 -17.96 6.86
CA ALA A 10 -30.64 -18.61 7.81
C ALA A 10 -29.16 -18.63 7.35
N ALA A 11 -28.88 -18.30 6.08
CA ALA A 11 -27.52 -18.18 5.57
C ALA A 11 -26.93 -16.76 5.71
N ASN A 12 -27.67 -15.80 6.27
CA ASN A 12 -27.09 -14.50 6.66
C ASN A 12 -26.03 -14.71 7.74
N SER A 13 -24.89 -14.01 7.65
CA SER A 13 -23.75 -14.17 8.56
C SER A 13 -22.84 -12.95 8.60
N ASP A 14 -22.46 -12.55 9.82
CA ASP A 14 -21.47 -11.48 10.09
C ASP A 14 -20.06 -12.04 10.34
N THR A 15 -19.80 -13.26 9.88
CA THR A 15 -18.48 -13.93 10.00
C THR A 15 -18.12 -14.75 8.78
N THR A 16 -19.07 -15.03 7.89
CA THR A 16 -18.84 -15.80 6.67
C THR A 16 -18.57 -14.83 5.51
N PRO A 17 -17.43 -14.97 4.81
CA PRO A 17 -17.15 -14.14 3.64
C PRO A 17 -18.23 -14.25 2.57
N ASN A 18 -18.60 -13.10 2.01
CA ASN A 18 -19.58 -12.88 0.95
C ASN A 18 -21.02 -13.25 1.32
N ALA A 19 -21.30 -13.59 2.58
CA ALA A 19 -22.65 -13.81 3.06
C ALA A 19 -23.37 -12.47 3.25
N CYS A 20 -24.68 -12.47 3.03
CA CYS A 20 -25.53 -11.36 3.44
C CYS A 20 -25.38 -11.12 4.95
N ARG A 21 -25.23 -9.88 5.38
CA ARG A 21 -25.10 -9.55 6.81
C ARG A 21 -26.42 -9.73 7.54
N THR A 22 -26.39 -9.95 8.85
CA THR A 22 -27.61 -10.21 9.64
C THR A 22 -28.55 -9.01 9.73
N ASN A 23 -28.07 -7.83 9.37
CA ASN A 23 -28.84 -6.61 9.18
C ASN A 23 -29.43 -6.45 7.75
N CYS A 24 -29.41 -7.53 6.95
CA CYS A 24 -29.93 -7.59 5.57
C CYS A 24 -29.22 -6.62 4.60
N LYS A 25 -27.93 -6.33 4.86
CA LYS A 25 -27.05 -5.58 3.96
C LYS A 25 -26.09 -6.51 3.23
N LEU A 26 -25.71 -6.11 2.02
CA LEU A 26 -24.66 -6.82 1.32
C LEU A 26 -23.33 -6.70 2.09
N PRO A 27 -22.45 -7.71 1.97
CA PRO A 27 -21.07 -7.62 2.44
C PRO A 27 -20.40 -6.33 1.93
N SER A 28 -19.67 -5.63 2.80
CA SER A 28 -19.01 -4.38 2.46
C SER A 28 -17.82 -4.08 3.36
N CYS A 29 -16.78 -3.51 2.78
CA CYS A 29 -15.63 -3.02 3.51
C CYS A 29 -15.96 -2.21 4.76
N GLY A 30 -15.37 -2.60 5.88
CA GLY A 30 -15.57 -1.99 7.20
C GLY A 30 -16.59 -2.73 8.06
N ASP A 31 -17.12 -3.88 7.59
CA ASP A 31 -18.01 -4.73 8.38
C ASP A 31 -17.25 -5.77 9.24
N GLY A 32 -15.92 -5.84 9.08
CA GLY A 32 -15.04 -6.68 9.88
C GLY A 32 -14.95 -8.12 9.38
N VAL A 33 -15.44 -8.40 8.18
CA VAL A 33 -15.33 -9.70 7.52
C VAL A 33 -14.70 -9.51 6.16
N LYS A 34 -13.46 -10.00 6.02
CA LYS A 34 -12.75 -9.96 4.74
C LYS A 34 -13.50 -10.73 3.65
N ASP A 35 -14.09 -10.00 2.70
CA ASP A 35 -14.85 -10.52 1.56
C ASP A 35 -14.01 -10.63 0.28
N ASN A 36 -14.61 -11.12 -0.81
CA ASN A 36 -13.91 -11.22 -2.09
C ASN A 36 -13.61 -9.83 -2.65
N GLY A 37 -12.33 -9.59 -2.94
CA GLY A 37 -11.83 -8.32 -3.47
C GLY A 37 -11.18 -7.44 -2.40
N GLU A 38 -11.40 -7.75 -1.12
CA GLU A 38 -10.75 -7.05 -0.01
C GLU A 38 -9.38 -7.65 0.28
N GLY A 39 -8.40 -6.78 0.54
CA GLY A 39 -7.07 -7.16 1.02
C GLY A 39 -7.08 -7.47 2.51
N CYS A 40 -7.93 -6.78 3.26
CA CYS A 40 -8.13 -6.85 4.71
C CYS A 40 -9.51 -6.28 5.04
N ASP A 41 -10.01 -6.54 6.24
CA ASP A 41 -11.11 -5.77 6.83
C ASP A 41 -11.03 -5.89 8.35
N GLU A 42 -10.60 -4.82 9.01
CA GLU A 42 -10.52 -4.72 10.48
C GLU A 42 -11.74 -3.99 11.06
N GLY A 43 -12.79 -3.81 10.25
CA GLY A 43 -14.03 -3.15 10.61
C GLY A 43 -13.81 -1.67 10.93
N GLU A 44 -14.28 -1.25 12.10
CA GLU A 44 -14.08 0.11 12.61
C GLU A 44 -12.59 0.49 12.80
N ASN A 45 -11.68 -0.48 12.81
CA ASN A 45 -10.25 -0.22 12.96
C ASN A 45 -9.53 0.07 11.63
N ASN A 46 -10.23 -0.02 10.49
CA ASN A 46 -9.66 0.43 9.22
C ASN A 46 -9.25 1.92 9.32
N ASN A 47 -8.07 2.27 8.80
CA ASN A 47 -7.43 3.55 9.04
C ASN A 47 -6.49 4.00 7.90
N ASP A 48 -6.66 5.25 7.45
CA ASP A 48 -5.87 5.87 6.38
C ASP A 48 -4.73 6.78 6.90
N THR A 49 -4.28 6.57 8.13
CA THR A 49 -3.20 7.37 8.75
C THR A 49 -2.28 6.56 9.64
N ALA A 50 -2.74 5.41 10.16
CA ALA A 50 -1.98 4.53 11.00
C ALA A 50 -1.07 3.64 10.14
N PRO A 51 0.22 3.51 10.51
CA PRO A 51 1.13 2.60 9.84
C PRO A 51 0.62 1.15 9.90
N SER A 52 0.71 0.45 8.78
CA SER A 52 0.36 -0.97 8.63
C SER A 52 -1.10 -1.31 8.93
N ALA A 53 -1.98 -0.31 8.97
CA ALA A 53 -3.41 -0.52 9.16
C ALA A 53 -4.09 -0.91 7.84
N CYS A 54 -5.19 -1.66 7.94
CA CYS A 54 -6.07 -1.85 6.80
C CYS A 54 -6.67 -0.50 6.39
N ARG A 55 -6.62 -0.14 5.10
CA ARG A 55 -7.16 1.15 4.62
C ARG A 55 -8.69 1.13 4.66
N THR A 56 -9.33 2.31 4.69
CA THR A 56 -10.81 2.42 4.76
C THR A 56 -11.52 1.93 3.50
N ASN A 57 -10.77 1.68 2.43
CA ASN A 57 -11.23 1.01 1.21
C ASN A 57 -10.89 -0.50 1.19
N CYS A 58 -10.45 -1.06 2.31
CA CYS A 58 -10.08 -2.47 2.48
C CYS A 58 -8.90 -2.92 1.61
N ALA A 59 -8.09 -1.97 1.14
CA ALA A 59 -6.78 -2.27 0.64
C ALA A 59 -5.83 -2.54 1.81
N LEU A 60 -4.91 -3.48 1.61
CA LEU A 60 -3.74 -3.58 2.48
C LEU A 60 -2.93 -2.29 2.37
N SER A 61 -2.18 -2.01 3.44
CA SER A 61 -1.20 -0.94 3.43
C SER A 61 -0.14 -1.24 2.33
N THR A 62 0.18 -0.24 1.50
CA THR A 62 1.07 -0.42 0.36
C THR A 62 1.83 0.85 0.04
N CYS A 63 3.10 0.70 -0.32
CA CYS A 63 3.90 1.78 -0.85
C CYS A 63 3.22 2.55 -1.98
N GLY A 64 3.18 3.88 -1.83
CA GLY A 64 2.55 4.79 -2.78
C GLY A 64 1.12 5.17 -2.42
N ASP A 65 0.61 4.74 -1.26
CA ASP A 65 -0.69 5.17 -0.74
C ASP A 65 -0.61 6.51 0.03
N GLY A 66 0.61 7.01 0.25
CA GLY A 66 0.88 8.30 0.89
C GLY A 66 0.90 8.21 2.42
N ILE A 67 0.89 7.01 2.97
CA ILE A 67 0.95 6.75 4.40
C ILE A 67 2.19 5.91 4.67
N LYS A 68 3.20 6.54 5.27
CA LYS A 68 4.44 5.87 5.61
C LYS A 68 4.20 4.72 6.60
N ASP A 69 4.31 3.49 6.11
CA ASP A 69 4.20 2.26 6.89
C ASP A 69 5.51 1.89 7.59
N ALA A 70 5.45 0.90 8.50
CA ALA A 70 6.58 0.54 9.35
C ALA A 70 7.80 -0.01 8.58
N ASP A 71 7.58 -0.60 7.42
CA ASP A 71 8.58 -1.15 6.51
C ASP A 71 9.09 -0.14 5.47
N GLU A 72 8.56 1.09 5.48
CA GLU A 72 8.86 2.13 4.49
C GLU A 72 9.82 3.18 5.04
N GLN A 73 10.73 3.65 4.19
CA GLN A 73 11.62 4.76 4.54
C GLN A 73 10.96 6.11 4.26
N CYS A 74 10.14 6.17 3.23
CA CYS A 74 9.32 7.31 2.80
C CYS A 74 8.06 6.79 2.10
N ASP A 75 7.02 7.62 2.04
CA ASP A 75 5.92 7.44 1.10
C ASP A 75 5.30 8.79 0.77
N ASN A 76 5.60 9.32 -0.41
CA ASN A 76 5.01 10.56 -0.93
C ASN A 76 3.76 10.26 -1.79
N GLY A 77 3.23 9.04 -1.71
CA GLY A 77 2.05 8.61 -2.44
C GLY A 77 2.29 8.58 -3.94
N ALA A 78 1.40 9.23 -4.68
CA ALA A 78 1.51 9.39 -6.14
C ALA A 78 2.77 10.17 -6.59
N GLU A 79 3.46 10.86 -5.68
CA GLU A 79 4.70 11.57 -5.98
C GLU A 79 5.96 10.69 -5.83
N ASN A 80 5.81 9.41 -5.46
CA ASN A 80 6.92 8.45 -5.53
C ASN A 80 7.38 8.29 -6.99
N ASN A 81 8.69 8.29 -7.22
CA ASN A 81 9.26 8.35 -8.56
C ASN A 81 10.69 7.80 -8.64
N ASP A 82 10.95 7.00 -9.68
CA ASP A 82 12.23 6.34 -9.92
C ASP A 82 13.11 7.05 -10.96
N ASP A 83 12.75 8.26 -11.38
CA ASP A 83 13.48 9.08 -12.37
C ASP A 83 13.75 10.51 -11.87
N VAL A 84 13.05 10.96 -10.82
CA VAL A 84 13.17 12.32 -10.27
C VAL A 84 14.23 12.35 -9.16
N PRO A 85 15.20 13.28 -9.22
CA PRO A 85 16.21 13.43 -8.19
C PRO A 85 15.61 13.68 -6.81
N ASN A 86 16.08 12.92 -5.82
CA ASN A 86 15.71 12.96 -4.41
C ASN A 86 14.25 12.61 -4.11
N ALA A 87 13.52 12.06 -5.09
CA ALA A 87 12.18 11.55 -4.84
C ALA A 87 12.24 10.27 -3.99
N CYS A 88 11.15 9.99 -3.27
CA CYS A 88 10.93 8.67 -2.71
C CYS A 88 10.77 7.68 -3.87
N ARG A 89 11.46 6.54 -3.85
CA ARG A 89 11.34 5.53 -4.90
C ARG A 89 9.99 4.83 -4.84
N THR A 90 9.53 4.24 -5.93
CA THR A 90 8.27 3.46 -5.96
C THR A 90 8.32 2.19 -5.12
N THR A 91 9.49 1.89 -4.56
CA THR A 91 9.76 0.86 -3.55
C THR A 91 9.75 1.39 -2.11
N CYS A 92 9.39 2.67 -1.91
CA CYS A 92 9.35 3.36 -0.61
C CYS A 92 10.69 3.40 0.12
N LEU A 93 11.76 3.36 -0.66
CA LEU A 93 13.11 3.65 -0.22
C LEU A 93 13.41 5.12 -0.52
N PHE A 94 14.16 5.78 0.37
CA PHE A 94 14.76 7.05 0.00
C PHE A 94 15.67 6.86 -1.21
N ALA A 95 15.78 7.89 -2.05
CA ALA A 95 16.86 8.06 -3.03
C ALA A 95 18.21 7.53 -2.49
N PHE A 96 18.89 6.69 -3.27
CA PHE A 96 20.12 6.02 -2.86
C PHE A 96 21.06 5.75 -4.03
N CYS A 97 22.37 5.87 -3.77
CA CYS A 97 23.38 5.55 -4.77
C CYS A 97 23.28 4.10 -5.24
N GLY A 98 23.08 3.94 -6.55
CA GLY A 98 22.84 2.67 -7.21
C GLY A 98 21.40 2.45 -7.63
N ASP A 99 20.50 3.42 -7.40
CA ASP A 99 19.13 3.38 -7.94
C ASP A 99 19.04 3.88 -9.39
N GLY A 100 20.09 4.51 -9.89
CA GLY A 100 20.22 4.94 -11.29
C GLY A 100 19.67 6.33 -11.57
N VAL A 101 19.33 7.08 -10.53
CA VAL A 101 18.95 8.49 -10.61
C VAL A 101 20.05 9.32 -9.97
N LEU A 102 20.45 10.40 -10.64
CA LEU A 102 21.45 11.30 -10.06
C LEU A 102 20.82 12.17 -8.97
N ASP A 103 21.09 11.86 -7.70
CA ASP A 103 20.57 12.56 -6.53
C ASP A 103 21.53 13.62 -5.96
N ASN A 104 21.06 14.41 -4.99
CA ASN A 104 21.90 15.43 -4.37
C ASN A 104 23.04 14.80 -3.57
N GLY A 105 24.27 15.18 -3.92
CA GLY A 105 25.48 14.67 -3.28
C GLY A 105 26.17 13.58 -4.08
N GLU A 106 25.53 13.07 -5.13
CA GLU A 106 26.13 12.10 -6.04
C GLU A 106 26.87 12.83 -7.17
N ALA A 107 28.04 12.29 -7.53
CA ALA A 107 28.77 12.75 -8.70
C ALA A 107 28.31 12.04 -9.98
N CYS A 108 27.72 10.86 -9.83
CA CYS A 108 27.23 9.96 -10.86
C CYS A 108 26.32 8.93 -10.20
N ASP A 109 25.43 8.31 -10.99
CA ASP A 109 24.78 7.06 -10.63
C ASP A 109 24.48 6.26 -11.92
N ASN A 110 25.13 5.11 -12.09
CA ASN A 110 24.89 4.18 -13.20
C ASN A 110 23.99 3.00 -12.77
N GLY A 111 23.27 3.15 -11.65
CA GLY A 111 22.44 2.15 -11.04
C GLY A 111 23.25 0.94 -10.58
N ALA A 112 22.73 -0.25 -10.89
CA ALA A 112 23.41 -1.52 -10.60
C ALA A 112 24.80 -1.68 -11.26
N ASN A 113 25.19 -0.81 -12.20
CA ASN A 113 26.50 -0.82 -12.85
C ASN A 113 27.55 0.03 -12.11
N ASN A 114 27.23 0.59 -10.94
CA ASN A 114 28.22 1.22 -10.08
C ASN A 114 29.26 0.18 -9.63
N SER A 115 30.54 0.58 -9.58
CA SER A 115 31.65 -0.30 -9.24
C SER A 115 32.78 0.44 -8.54
N ASN A 116 33.27 -0.16 -7.46
CA ASN A 116 34.44 0.30 -6.72
C ASN A 116 35.77 -0.25 -7.25
N THR A 117 35.71 -1.23 -8.16
CA THR A 117 36.89 -1.94 -8.68
C THR A 117 37.18 -1.60 -10.14
N GLU A 118 36.16 -1.27 -10.94
CA GLU A 118 36.32 -1.00 -12.36
C GLU A 118 36.89 0.41 -12.61
N PRO A 119 37.89 0.56 -13.49
CA PRO A 119 38.40 1.87 -13.89
C PRO A 119 37.31 2.72 -14.55
N ASN A 120 37.24 4.01 -14.19
CA ASN A 120 36.26 4.99 -14.70
C ASN A 120 34.79 4.65 -14.44
N ALA A 121 34.49 3.66 -13.58
CA ALA A 121 33.13 3.41 -13.15
C ALA A 121 32.68 4.46 -12.12
N CYS A 122 31.35 4.67 -12.08
CA CYS A 122 30.74 5.36 -10.97
C CYS A 122 30.89 4.54 -9.69
N ARG A 123 31.38 5.13 -8.61
CA ARG A 123 31.65 4.41 -7.36
C ARG A 123 30.43 4.43 -6.45
N THR A 124 30.14 3.28 -5.84
CA THR A 124 29.16 3.13 -4.73
C THR A 124 29.74 3.60 -3.41
#